data_AF-A0AAD6IKG9-F1
#
_entry.id   AF-A0AAD6IKG9-F1
#
_cell.length_a   1.000
_cell.length_b   1.000
_cell.length_c   1.000
_cell.angle_alpha   90.00
_cell.angle_beta   90.00
_cell.angle_gamma   90.00
#
_symmetry.space_group_name_H-M   'P 1'
#
loop_
_entity.id
_entity.type
_entity.pdbx_description
1 polymer ?
#
loop_
_entity_poly.entity_id
_entity_poly.type
_entity_poly.pdbx_seq_one_letter_code
_entity_poly.pdbx_strand_id
1 'polypeptide(L)' 'MSNYVIQFDDLDSFESNGETVTTTLNEHGANFTNAPETFPPVFIVFGVDDDAVEELKNMDGISVSEQD' A
#
# COMPACT_ATOMS: atom_id res chain seq x y z
N MET A 1 -5.97 1.55 -15.13
CA MET A 1 -5.86 2.28 -13.86
C MET A 1 -6.84 1.63 -12.90
N SER A 2 -6.32 0.77 -12.05
CA SER A 2 -7.09 0.09 -11.00
C SER A 2 -6.87 0.79 -9.66
N ASN A 3 -7.77 0.55 -8.71
CA ASN A 3 -7.62 1.01 -7.34
C ASN A 3 -7.19 -0.17 -6.47
N TYR A 4 -6.37 0.10 -5.47
CA TYR A 4 -5.84 -0.94 -4.60
C TYR A 4 -5.92 -0.50 -3.14
N VAL A 5 -6.03 -1.48 -2.26
CA VAL A 5 -5.96 -1.32 -0.81
C VAL A 5 -4.75 -2.10 -0.33
N ILE A 6 -3.83 -1.41 0.35
CA ILE A 6 -2.65 -2.01 0.98
C ILE A 6 -2.90 -2.00 2.48
N GLN A 7 -3.07 -3.18 3.04
CA GLN A 7 -3.27 -3.39 4.46
C GLN A 7 -1.99 -3.96 5.07
N PHE A 8 -1.56 -3.42 6.20
CA PHE A 8 -0.47 -4.00 6.99
C PHE A 8 -1.05 -5.05 7.93
N ASP A 9 -0.30 -6.13 8.13
CA ASP A 9 -0.73 -7.23 8.99
C ASP A 9 -0.74 -6.82 10.47
N ASP A 10 0.25 -6.01 10.88
CA ASP A 10 0.42 -5.49 12.23
C ASP A 10 1.13 -4.11 12.23
N LEU A 11 1.28 -3.52 13.43
CA LEU A 11 1.98 -2.25 13.61
C LEU A 11 3.46 -2.33 13.28
N ASP A 12 4.13 -3.43 13.65
CA ASP A 12 5.56 -3.60 13.41
C ASP A 12 5.83 -3.60 11.89
N SER A 13 4.95 -4.24 11.12
CA SER A 13 4.94 -4.23 9.66
C SER A 13 4.70 -2.83 9.11
N PHE A 14 3.80 -2.03 9.71
CA PHE A 14 3.61 -0.63 9.32
C PHE A 14 4.84 0.24 9.63
N GLU A 15 5.47 0.08 10.80
CA GLU A 15 6.67 0.82 11.15
C GLU A 15 7.88 0.41 10.31
N SER A 16 8.00 -0.87 9.96
CA SER A 16 9.10 -1.40 9.15
C SER A 16 8.94 -1.11 7.66
N ASN A 17 7.72 -1.25 7.12
CA ASN A 17 7.48 -1.20 5.67
C ASN A 17 6.74 0.07 5.21
N GLY A 18 6.11 0.82 6.10
CA GLY A 18 5.24 1.95 5.74
C GLY A 18 5.96 3.04 4.94
N GLU A 19 7.22 3.34 5.27
CA GLU A 19 8.04 4.29 4.52
C GLU A 19 8.38 3.76 3.11
N THR A 20 8.75 2.48 3.00
CA THR A 20 9.04 1.84 1.71
C THR A 20 7.80 1.83 0.83
N VAL A 21 6.63 1.44 1.35
CA VAL A 21 5.36 1.44 0.61
C VAL A 21 5.04 2.85 0.10
N THR A 22 5.12 3.85 0.97
CA THR A 22 4.88 5.26 0.62
C THR A 22 5.86 5.74 -0.46
N THR A 23 7.12 5.32 -0.39
CA THR A 23 8.16 5.69 -1.37
C THR A 23 7.89 5.05 -2.73
N THR A 24 7.65 3.74 -2.78
CA THR A 24 7.31 3.00 -4.01
C THR A 24 6.09 3.63 -4.70
N LEU A 25 5.03 3.91 -3.93
CA LEU A 25 3.83 4.55 -4.47
C LEU A 25 4.11 5.93 -5.07
N ASN A 26 4.94 6.75 -4.42
CA ASN A 26 5.31 8.07 -4.94
C ASN A 26 6.21 7.99 -6.18
N GLU A 27 7.16 7.06 -6.23
CA GLU A 27 8.05 6.86 -7.39
C GLU A 27 7.27 6.46 -8.65
N HIS A 28 6.22 5.65 -8.46
CA HIS A 28 5.29 5.26 -9.51
C HIS A 28 4.16 6.27 -9.74
N GLY A 29 4.20 7.45 -9.10
CA GLY A 29 3.22 8.52 -9.31
C GLY A 29 1.79 8.19 -8.86
N ALA A 30 1.64 7.19 -7.98
CA ALA A 30 0.35 6.79 -7.45
C ALA A 30 -0.24 7.84 -6.51
N ASN A 31 -1.55 8.05 -6.57
CA ASN A 31 -2.24 8.84 -5.57
C ASN A 31 -2.70 7.91 -4.45
N PHE A 32 -2.35 8.18 -3.20
CA PHE A 32 -2.80 7.35 -2.09
C PHE A 32 -3.19 8.19 -0.88
N THR A 33 -4.03 7.60 -0.03
CA THR A 33 -4.41 8.16 1.26
C THR A 33 -4.29 7.09 2.33
N ASN A 34 -3.98 7.50 3.55
CA ASN A 34 -3.98 6.63 4.70
C ASN A 34 -5.36 6.70 5.36
N ALA A 35 -5.93 5.56 5.72
CA ALA A 35 -7.11 5.45 6.58
C ALA A 35 -6.66 5.27 8.05
N PRO A 36 -6.49 6.36 8.83
CA PRO A 36 -6.00 6.28 10.21
C PRO A 36 -7.01 5.66 11.19
N GLU A 37 -8.26 5.45 10.76
CA GLU A 37 -9.30 4.82 11.58
C GLU A 37 -9.16 3.29 11.68
N THR A 38 -8.31 2.68 10.83
CA THR A 38 -7.98 1.26 10.92
C THR A 38 -6.71 1.05 11.71
N PHE A 39 -6.65 -0.04 12.47
CA PHE A 39 -5.46 -0.45 13.19
C PHE A 39 -5.17 -1.93 12.91
N PRO A 40 -4.11 -2.25 12.13
CA PRO A 40 -3.10 -1.33 11.57
C PRO A 40 -3.66 -0.34 10.53
N PRO A 41 -2.93 0.75 10.25
CA PRO A 41 -3.29 1.69 9.19
C PRO A 41 -3.41 0.97 7.84
N VAL A 42 -4.24 1.49 6.94
CA VAL A 42 -4.42 0.96 5.59
C VAL A 42 -4.19 2.08 4.60
N PHE A 43 -3.48 1.80 3.50
CA PHE A 43 -3.37 2.73 2.37
C PHE A 43 -4.41 2.42 1.30
N ILE A 44 -5.16 3.43 0.90
CA ILE A 44 -6.05 3.38 -0.26
C ILE A 44 -5.32 4.06 -1.41
N VAL A 45 -5.08 3.31 -2.47
CA VAL A 45 -4.25 3.71 -3.61
C VAL A 45 -5.11 3.80 -4.87
N PHE A 46 -4.94 4.88 -5.62
CA PHE A 46 -5.71 5.23 -6.80
C PHE A 46 -4.80 5.41 -8.00
N GLY A 47 -5.15 4.73 -9.10
CA GLY A 47 -4.49 4.93 -10.40
C GLY A 47 -3.02 4.54 -10.39
N VAL A 48 -2.65 3.52 -9.63
CA VAL A 48 -1.30 2.95 -9.60
C VAL A 48 -1.12 1.93 -10.73
N ASP A 49 0.09 1.86 -11.27
CA ASP A 49 0.49 0.89 -12.29
C ASP A 49 0.73 -0.51 -11.68
N ASP A 50 0.58 -1.54 -12.51
CA ASP A 50 0.69 -2.93 -12.05
C ASP A 50 2.10 -3.28 -11.54
N ASP A 51 3.14 -2.62 -12.06
CA ASP A 51 4.53 -2.82 -11.63
C ASP A 51 4.71 -2.48 -10.14
N ALA A 52 4.20 -1.33 -9.70
CA ALA A 52 4.26 -0.93 -8.29
C ALA A 52 3.51 -1.91 -7.38
N VAL A 53 2.37 -2.43 -7.87
CA VAL A 53 1.56 -3.41 -7.14
C VAL A 53 2.27 -4.75 -7.03
N GLU A 54 2.96 -5.20 -8.07
CA GLU A 54 3.78 -6.41 -8.02
C GLU A 54 4.93 -6.26 -7.03
N GLU A 55 5.61 -5.11 -6.98
CA GLU A 55 6.65 -4.84 -5.97
C GLU A 55 6.09 -4.96 -4.54
N LEU A 56 4.95 -4.31 -4.29
CA LEU A 56 4.31 -4.31 -2.98
C LEU A 56 3.78 -5.70 -2.58
N LYS A 57 3.23 -6.47 -3.52
CA LYS A 57 2.76 -7.84 -3.25
C LYS A 57 3.86 -8.80 -2.80
N ASN A 58 5.12 -8.49 -3.09
CA ASN A 58 6.27 -9.29 -2.68
C ASN A 58 6.83 -8.89 -1.30
N MET A 59 6.31 -7.84 -0.67
CA MET A 59 6.74 -7.41 0.66
C MET A 59 6.08 -8.26 1.76
N ASP A 60 6.88 -8.71 2.72
CA ASP A 60 6.40 -9.42 3.90
C ASP A 60 5.67 -8.47 4.86
N GLY A 61 4.56 -8.91 5.45
CA GLY A 61 3.78 -8.11 6.41
C GLY A 61 2.77 -7.13 5.79
N ILE A 62 2.54 -7.18 4.47
CA ILE A 62 1.48 -6.42 3.81
C ILE A 62 0.62 -7.28 2.87
N SER A 63 -0.64 -6.92 2.78
CA SER A 63 -1.64 -7.52 1.90
C SER A 63 -2.18 -6.48 0.92
N VAL A 64 -2.13 -6.79 -0.38
CA VAL A 64 -2.61 -5.89 -1.44
C VAL A 64 -3.86 -6.46 -2.11
N SER A 65 -4.96 -5.71 -2.06
CA SER A 65 -6.26 -6.09 -2.64
C SER A 65 -6.70 -5.09 -3.69
N GLU A 66 -7.04 -5.55 -4.90
CA GLU A 66 -7.68 -4.69 -5.92
C GLU A 66 -9.11 -4.32 -5.49
N GLN A 67 -9.56 -3.12 -5.85
CA GLN A 67 -10.92 -2.63 -5.63
C GLN A 67 -11.57 -2.28 -6.96
N ASP A 68 -12.76 -2.86 -7.21
CA ASP A 68 -13.65 -2.55 -8.35
C ASP A 68 -14.35 -1.19 -8.21
#